data_AF-A0A9D7TUV3-F1
#
_entry.id   AF-A0A9D7TUV3-F1
#
_cell.length_a   1.000
_cell.length_b   1.000
_cell.length_c   1.000
_cell.angle_alpha   90.00
_cell.angle_beta   90.00
_cell.angle_gamma   90.00
#
_symmetry.space_group_name_H-M   'P 1'
#
loop_
_entity.id
_entity.type
_entity.pdbx_description
1 polymer ?
#
loop_
_entity_poly.entity_id
_entity_poly.type
_entity_poly.pdbx_seq_one_letter_code
_entity_poly.pdbx_strand_id
1 'polypeptide(L)'
;MQQQKTFTQFFYKYIYLLIAAAWLITLSFIIDNYWSGNSSVEAVHKRLEKHIWQQETDFAKTVSDTSVVKKIQTKFYNDKLLESFINKKYFFYCYKIDETNNVNLVFWNSQVVLPTTSILNATDNIGFMQLPNGYYIWQKVKKENEIFIALIPIQWNYFVKNEYLQNTFRLAAE
;
A
#
# COMPACT_ATOMS: atom_id res chain seq x y z
N MET A 1 -10.93 -14.84 74.38
CA MET A 1 -10.09 -14.01 73.47
C MET A 1 -8.96 -14.87 72.90
N GLN A 2 -9.15 -15.58 71.79
CA GLN A 2 -8.09 -16.46 71.24
C GLN A 2 -8.30 -16.82 69.75
N GLN A 3 -8.58 -15.86 68.88
CA GLN A 3 -8.74 -16.12 67.43
C GLN A 3 -7.93 -15.20 66.49
N GLN A 4 -7.07 -14.32 67.00
CA GLN A 4 -6.32 -13.38 66.14
C GLN A 4 -4.96 -13.91 65.62
N LYS A 5 -4.41 -15.01 66.18
CA LYS A 5 -3.08 -15.51 65.81
C LYS A 5 -3.04 -16.40 64.55
N THR A 6 -4.18 -16.94 64.12
CA THR A 6 -4.26 -17.87 62.97
C THR A 6 -4.28 -17.13 61.62
N PHE A 7 -4.92 -15.96 61.56
CA PHE A 7 -5.09 -15.21 60.32
C PHE A 7 -3.78 -14.61 59.80
N THR A 8 -2.94 -14.07 60.69
CA THR A 8 -1.65 -13.51 60.34
C THR A 8 -0.67 -14.58 59.84
N GLN A 9 -0.63 -15.76 60.46
CA GLN A 9 0.19 -16.88 59.97
C GLN A 9 -0.26 -17.42 58.60
N PHE A 10 -1.58 -17.46 58.35
CA PHE A 10 -2.12 -17.80 57.04
C PHE A 10 -1.68 -16.76 55.99
N PHE A 11 -1.81 -15.46 56.29
CA PHE A 11 -1.38 -14.40 55.39
C PHE A 11 0.11 -14.49 55.03
N TYR A 12 1.00 -14.67 56.02
CA TYR A 12 2.43 -14.84 55.74
C TYR A 12 2.75 -16.10 54.93
N LYS A 13 1.98 -17.19 55.13
CA LYS A 13 2.17 -18.41 54.35
C LYS A 13 1.73 -18.23 52.90
N TYR A 14 0.70 -17.45 52.58
CA TYR A 14 0.17 -17.33 51.20
C TYR A 14 0.48 -15.99 50.52
N ILE A 15 1.20 -15.08 51.16
CA ILE A 15 1.58 -13.77 50.58
C ILE A 15 2.39 -13.90 49.29
N TYR A 16 3.14 -14.99 49.13
CA TYR A 16 3.88 -15.26 47.90
C TYR A 16 2.95 -15.42 46.69
N LEU A 17 1.73 -15.94 46.88
CA LEU A 17 0.72 -16.02 45.82
C LEU A 17 0.20 -14.63 45.44
N LEU A 18 0.03 -13.74 46.41
CA LEU A 18 -0.39 -12.36 46.17
C LEU A 18 0.69 -11.58 45.39
N ILE A 19 1.96 -11.77 45.77
CA ILE A 19 3.11 -11.17 45.09
C ILE A 19 3.22 -11.73 43.67
N ALA A 20 3.06 -13.04 43.48
CA ALA A 20 3.05 -13.66 42.15
C ALA A 20 1.91 -13.14 41.27
N ALA A 21 0.70 -12.98 41.84
CA ALA A 21 -0.44 -12.39 41.12
C ALA A 21 -0.18 -10.93 40.73
N ALA A 22 0.41 -10.13 41.62
CA ALA A 22 0.82 -8.77 41.30
C ALA A 22 1.86 -8.73 40.17
N TRP A 23 2.83 -9.65 40.18
CA TRP A 23 3.81 -9.79 39.09
C TRP A 23 3.19 -10.25 37.77
N LEU A 24 2.19 -11.12 37.80
CA LEU A 24 1.47 -11.52 36.60
C LEU A 24 0.64 -10.36 36.02
N ILE A 25 0.02 -9.55 36.88
CA ILE A 25 -0.71 -8.34 36.44
C ILE A 25 0.24 -7.32 35.83
N THR A 26 1.40 -7.07 36.45
CA THR A 26 2.40 -6.14 35.87
C THR A 26 2.98 -6.68 34.57
N LEU A 27 3.21 -7.99 34.47
CA LEU A 27 3.65 -8.63 33.24
C LEU A 27 2.59 -8.53 32.13
N SER A 28 1.30 -8.73 32.45
CA SER A 28 0.19 -8.50 31.52
C SER A 28 0.17 -7.06 31.04
N PHE A 29 0.33 -6.09 31.93
CA PHE A 29 0.37 -4.67 31.58
C PHE A 29 1.54 -4.33 30.65
N ILE A 30 2.71 -4.94 30.88
CA ILE A 30 3.87 -4.77 30.01
C ILE A 30 3.61 -5.39 28.63
N ILE A 31 3.06 -6.61 28.57
CA ILE A 31 2.77 -7.30 27.31
C ILE A 31 1.68 -6.55 26.52
N ASP A 32 0.60 -6.13 27.17
CA ASP A 32 -0.49 -5.42 26.51
C ASP A 32 -0.06 -4.02 26.03
N ASN A 33 0.79 -3.32 26.78
CA ASN A 33 1.25 -1.98 26.39
C ASN A 33 2.42 -2.01 25.38
N TYR A 34 3.31 -3.00 25.43
CA TYR A 34 4.48 -3.07 24.53
C TYR A 34 4.30 -4.01 23.34
N TRP A 35 3.45 -5.04 23.42
CA TRP A 35 3.40 -6.12 22.42
C TRP A 35 2.11 -6.15 21.59
N SER A 36 0.96 -5.64 22.08
CA SER A 36 -0.33 -5.89 21.40
C SER A 36 -0.85 -4.80 20.44
N GLY A 37 -0.34 -3.56 20.47
CA GLY A 37 -1.00 -2.43 19.78
C GLY A 37 -0.33 -1.84 18.54
N ASN A 38 0.97 -1.51 18.62
CA ASN A 38 1.53 -0.49 17.71
C ASN A 38 2.64 -0.98 16.76
N SER A 39 3.24 -2.14 16.99
CA SER A 39 4.39 -2.58 16.18
C SER A 39 4.00 -3.09 14.80
N SER A 40 2.75 -3.52 14.57
CA SER A 40 2.30 -4.02 13.27
C SER A 40 1.69 -2.91 12.40
N VAL A 41 0.73 -2.13 12.93
CA VAL A 41 0.02 -1.10 12.15
C VAL A 41 0.95 0.04 11.75
N GLU A 42 1.76 0.55 12.68
CA GLU A 42 2.70 1.65 12.40
C GLU A 42 3.80 1.18 11.42
N ALA A 43 4.29 -0.05 11.59
CA ALA A 43 5.26 -0.62 10.67
C ALA A 43 4.68 -0.84 9.26
N VAL A 44 3.42 -1.30 9.16
CA VAL A 44 2.71 -1.44 7.88
C VAL A 44 2.47 -0.08 7.24
N HIS A 45 2.05 0.92 8.01
CA HIS A 45 1.86 2.29 7.54
C HIS A 45 3.17 2.84 6.95
N LYS A 46 4.26 2.75 7.69
CA LYS A 46 5.59 3.21 7.24
C LYS A 46 6.08 2.46 6.01
N ARG A 47 5.83 1.15 5.91
CA ARG A 47 6.16 0.34 4.73
C ARG A 47 5.32 0.76 3.52
N LEU A 48 4.04 1.04 3.73
CA LEU A 48 3.12 1.47 2.68
C LEU A 48 3.46 2.86 2.17
N GLU A 49 3.71 3.81 3.06
CA GLU A 49 4.17 5.15 2.71
C GLU A 49 5.47 5.08 1.91
N LYS A 50 6.46 4.32 2.40
CA LYS A 50 7.72 4.11 1.67
C LYS A 50 7.50 3.51 0.29
N HIS A 51 6.61 2.52 0.18
CA HIS A 51 6.27 1.89 -1.09
C HIS A 51 5.62 2.91 -2.04
N ILE A 52 4.61 3.66 -1.59
CA ILE A 52 3.97 4.68 -2.42
C ILE A 52 4.99 5.71 -2.90
N TRP A 53 5.80 6.24 -1.98
CA TRP A 53 6.79 7.27 -2.27
C TRP A 53 7.85 6.80 -3.27
N GLN A 54 8.32 5.56 -3.16
CA GLN A 54 9.25 4.95 -4.12
C GLN A 54 8.65 4.90 -5.53
N GLN A 55 7.36 4.62 -5.64
CA GLN A 55 6.67 4.38 -6.91
C GLN A 55 6.34 5.71 -7.58
N GLU A 56 5.89 6.70 -6.81
CA GLU A 56 5.68 8.07 -7.27
C GLU A 56 6.98 8.70 -7.76
N THR A 57 8.07 8.50 -7.02
CA THR A 57 9.39 9.00 -7.40
C THR A 57 9.90 8.32 -8.68
N ASP A 58 9.75 7.01 -8.80
CA ASP A 58 10.13 6.27 -10.01
C ASP A 58 9.27 6.67 -11.23
N PHE A 59 7.97 6.89 -11.03
CA PHE A 59 7.08 7.39 -12.06
C PHE A 59 7.49 8.79 -12.54
N ALA A 60 7.71 9.72 -11.60
CA ALA A 60 8.14 11.08 -11.92
C ALA A 60 9.46 11.08 -12.70
N LYS A 61 10.42 10.23 -12.32
CA LYS A 61 11.68 10.03 -13.06
C LYS A 61 11.43 9.48 -14.47
N THR A 62 10.61 8.44 -14.59
CA THR A 62 10.29 7.80 -15.88
C THR A 62 9.64 8.77 -16.85
N VAL A 63 8.67 9.57 -16.39
CA VAL A 63 7.99 10.58 -17.21
C VAL A 63 8.91 11.75 -17.54
N SER A 64 9.91 12.05 -16.70
CA SER A 64 10.88 13.12 -16.95
C SER A 64 11.96 12.74 -17.95
N ASP A 65 12.23 11.45 -18.14
CA ASP A 65 13.17 10.96 -19.15
C ASP A 65 12.58 11.03 -20.56
N THR A 66 12.94 12.08 -21.30
CA THR A 66 12.49 12.32 -22.67
C THR A 66 12.86 11.17 -23.61
N SER A 67 13.95 10.42 -23.35
CA SER A 67 14.38 9.33 -24.21
C SER A 67 13.45 8.11 -24.09
N VAL A 68 13.03 7.80 -22.86
CA VAL A 68 12.09 6.71 -22.57
C VAL A 68 10.71 7.06 -23.10
N VAL A 69 10.25 8.28 -22.82
CA VAL A 69 8.95 8.78 -23.31
C VAL A 69 8.88 8.72 -24.84
N LYS A 70 9.92 9.20 -25.55
CA LYS A 70 9.95 9.16 -27.02
C LYS A 70 9.92 7.74 -27.58
N LYS A 71 10.60 6.78 -26.94
CA LYS A 71 10.56 5.37 -27.36
C LYS A 71 9.17 4.76 -27.21
N ILE A 72 8.48 5.07 -26.11
CA ILE A 72 7.10 4.63 -25.86
C ILE A 72 6.15 5.23 -26.91
N GLN A 73 6.25 6.54 -27.17
CA GLN A 73 5.43 7.25 -28.15
C GLN A 73 5.57 6.68 -29.56
N THR A 74 6.82 6.44 -29.98
CA THR A 74 7.13 6.00 -31.35
C THR A 74 6.96 4.50 -31.55
N LYS A 75 6.57 3.77 -30.49
CA LYS A 75 6.46 2.31 -30.46
C LYS A 75 7.76 1.56 -30.81
N PHE A 76 8.90 2.25 -30.77
CA PHE A 76 10.24 1.68 -30.93
C PHE A 76 10.84 1.37 -29.56
N TYR A 77 10.30 0.34 -28.91
CA TYR A 77 10.83 -0.19 -27.66
C TYR A 77 11.55 -1.52 -27.91
N ASN A 78 12.60 -1.78 -27.12
CA ASN A 78 13.30 -3.07 -27.11
C ASN A 78 12.77 -3.93 -25.96
N ASP A 79 13.05 -5.24 -26.02
CA ASP A 79 12.57 -6.20 -25.01
C ASP A 79 13.01 -5.80 -23.60
N LYS A 80 14.24 -5.32 -23.44
CA LYS A 80 14.78 -4.85 -22.15
C LYS A 80 13.99 -3.69 -21.55
N LEU A 81 13.54 -2.74 -22.36
CA LEU A 81 12.71 -1.63 -21.90
C LEU A 81 11.33 -2.16 -21.49
N LEU A 82 10.73 -3.04 -22.29
CA LEU A 82 9.42 -3.61 -21.97
C LEU A 82 9.47 -4.42 -20.67
N GLU A 83 10.49 -5.27 -20.49
CA GLU A 83 10.74 -5.99 -19.23
C GLU A 83 10.89 -5.04 -18.05
N SER A 84 11.60 -3.92 -18.22
CA SER A 84 11.72 -2.91 -17.16
C SER A 84 10.38 -2.31 -16.75
N PHE A 85 9.42 -2.18 -17.68
CA PHE A 85 8.07 -1.68 -17.41
C PHE A 85 7.16 -2.76 -16.81
N ILE A 86 7.28 -4.01 -17.24
CA ILE A 86 6.54 -5.16 -16.68
C ILE A 86 6.94 -5.38 -15.22
N ASN A 87 8.23 -5.25 -14.90
CA ASN A 87 8.75 -5.43 -13.55
C ASN A 87 8.44 -4.28 -12.59
N LYS A 88 7.80 -3.19 -13.06
CA LYS A 88 7.43 -2.07 -12.18
C LYS A 88 6.34 -2.50 -11.19
N LYS A 89 6.50 -2.08 -9.94
CA LYS A 89 5.49 -2.25 -8.90
C LYS A 89 4.33 -1.24 -9.04
N TYR A 90 4.01 -0.75 -10.22
CA TYR A 90 2.83 0.07 -10.48
C TYR A 90 2.41 -0.08 -11.94
N PHE A 91 1.17 0.28 -12.23
CA PHE A 91 0.67 0.27 -13.59
C PHE A 91 0.90 1.63 -14.23
N PHE A 92 1.51 1.64 -15.40
CA PHE A 92 1.86 2.82 -16.15
C PHE A 92 1.00 2.89 -17.40
N TYR A 93 0.43 4.06 -17.66
CA TYR A 93 -0.39 4.35 -18.82
C TYR A 93 0.08 5.65 -19.47
N CYS A 94 0.10 5.66 -20.80
CA CYS A 94 0.40 6.83 -21.61
C CYS A 94 -0.75 7.08 -22.59
N TYR A 95 -1.35 8.25 -22.48
CA TYR A 95 -2.40 8.72 -23.37
C TYR A 95 -1.92 9.89 -24.22
N LYS A 96 -2.38 9.96 -25.45
CA LYS A 96 -2.17 11.07 -26.36
C LYS A 96 -3.49 11.78 -26.65
N ILE A 97 -3.45 13.10 -26.62
CA ILE A 97 -4.55 14.00 -26.93
C ILE A 97 -4.42 14.36 -28.41
N ASP A 98 -5.44 13.98 -29.18
CA ASP A 98 -5.52 14.29 -30.60
C ASP A 98 -5.96 15.74 -30.84
N GLU A 99 -5.88 16.21 -32.08
CA GLU A 99 -6.26 17.58 -32.47
C GLU A 99 -7.74 17.90 -32.16
N THR A 100 -8.60 16.88 -32.13
CA THR A 100 -10.01 16.97 -31.74
C THR A 100 -10.22 16.85 -30.22
N ASN A 101 -9.16 16.96 -29.42
CA ASN A 101 -9.16 16.81 -27.97
C ASN A 101 -9.63 15.44 -27.45
N ASN A 102 -9.56 14.41 -28.31
CA ASN A 102 -9.84 13.03 -27.95
C ASN A 102 -8.62 12.39 -27.26
N VAL A 103 -8.85 11.68 -26.16
CA VAL A 103 -7.79 11.05 -25.36
C VAL A 103 -7.66 9.58 -25.75
N ASN A 104 -6.56 9.22 -26.41
CA ASN A 104 -6.30 7.87 -26.92
C ASN A 104 -5.19 7.19 -26.13
N LEU A 105 -5.41 5.94 -25.72
CA LEU A 105 -4.40 5.16 -25.00
C LEU A 105 -3.34 4.63 -25.97
N VAL A 106 -2.08 5.03 -25.79
CA VAL A 106 -0.96 4.69 -26.67
C VAL A 106 -0.11 3.54 -26.12
N PHE A 107 0.04 3.47 -24.80
CA PHE A 107 0.85 2.47 -24.14
C PHE A 107 0.35 2.15 -22.73
N TRP A 108 0.48 0.89 -22.32
CA TRP A 108 0.33 0.44 -20.95
C TRP A 108 1.26 -0.74 -20.67
N ASN A 109 1.68 -0.92 -19.41
CA ASN A 109 2.50 -2.06 -19.00
C ASN A 109 1.70 -3.26 -18.47
N SER A 110 0.41 -3.09 -18.17
CA SER A 110 -0.43 -4.09 -17.51
C SER A 110 -1.86 -4.08 -18.06
N GLN A 111 -2.45 -5.26 -18.25
CA GLN A 111 -3.85 -5.43 -18.69
C GLN A 111 -4.81 -5.75 -17.52
N VAL A 112 -4.42 -5.45 -16.28
CA VAL A 112 -5.21 -5.80 -15.09
C VAL A 112 -6.37 -4.83 -14.85
N VAL A 113 -6.18 -3.53 -15.10
CA VAL A 113 -7.20 -2.49 -14.91
C VAL A 113 -6.94 -1.31 -15.83
N LEU A 114 -7.94 -0.49 -16.10
CA LEU A 114 -7.77 0.77 -16.84
C LEU A 114 -8.17 1.96 -15.97
N PRO A 115 -7.45 3.10 -16.05
CA PRO A 115 -7.89 4.36 -15.46
C PRO A 115 -9.30 4.74 -15.95
N THR A 116 -10.16 5.16 -15.03
CA THR A 116 -11.51 5.65 -15.36
C THR A 116 -11.45 7.05 -15.98
N THR A 117 -12.51 7.44 -16.67
CA THR A 117 -12.67 8.81 -17.20
C THR A 117 -12.61 9.87 -16.10
N SER A 118 -13.01 9.53 -14.87
CA SER A 118 -12.87 10.39 -13.69
C SER A 118 -11.41 10.73 -13.38
N ILE A 119 -10.47 9.78 -13.49
CA ILE A 119 -9.03 10.04 -13.27
C ILE A 119 -8.48 10.91 -14.40
N LEU A 120 -8.87 10.61 -15.64
CA LEU A 120 -8.44 11.37 -16.83
C LEU A 120 -8.86 12.84 -16.71
N ASN A 121 -10.12 13.08 -16.32
CA ASN A 121 -10.72 14.42 -16.21
C ASN A 121 -10.47 15.12 -14.87
N ALA A 122 -9.84 14.47 -13.89
CA ALA A 122 -9.56 15.08 -12.59
C ALA A 122 -8.69 16.34 -12.75
N THR A 123 -8.92 17.38 -11.95
CA THR A 123 -8.04 18.55 -11.95
C THR A 123 -6.73 18.26 -11.19
N ASP A 124 -6.80 17.36 -10.22
CA ASP A 124 -5.65 17.00 -9.38
C ASP A 124 -4.64 16.11 -10.12
N ASN A 125 -3.39 16.16 -9.65
CA ASN A 125 -2.30 15.33 -10.15
C ASN A 125 -2.10 14.05 -9.31
N ILE A 126 -2.65 13.97 -8.11
CA ILE A 126 -2.56 12.80 -7.23
C ILE A 126 -3.93 12.59 -6.59
N GLY A 127 -4.33 11.34 -6.42
CA GLY A 127 -5.53 11.02 -5.67
C GLY A 127 -5.63 9.55 -5.34
N PHE A 128 -6.74 9.21 -4.69
CA PHE A 128 -7.08 7.84 -4.31
C PHE A 128 -8.38 7.43 -4.99
N MET A 129 -8.44 6.19 -5.48
CA MET A 129 -9.64 5.67 -6.12
C MET A 129 -9.79 4.17 -5.90
N GLN A 130 -11.03 3.74 -5.71
CA GLN A 130 -11.40 2.33 -5.79
C GLN A 130 -11.75 1.98 -7.24
N LEU A 131 -11.05 0.97 -7.77
CA LEU A 131 -11.31 0.37 -9.07
C LEU A 131 -11.89 -1.05 -8.87
N PRO A 132 -12.41 -1.72 -9.91
CA PRO A 132 -13.12 -3.00 -9.76
C PRO A 132 -12.31 -4.12 -9.08
N ASN A 133 -10.99 -4.02 -9.11
CA ASN A 133 -10.06 -5.01 -8.56
C ASN A 133 -9.37 -4.56 -7.26
N GLY A 134 -9.55 -3.33 -6.79
CA GLY A 134 -8.90 -2.89 -5.56
C GLY A 134 -8.81 -1.38 -5.36
N TYR A 135 -8.01 -1.01 -4.38
CA TYR A 135 -7.74 0.38 -4.02
C TYR A 135 -6.40 0.83 -4.60
N TYR A 136 -6.40 2.00 -5.22
CA TYR A 136 -5.26 2.55 -5.94
C TYR A 136 -5.02 4.00 -5.53
N ILE A 137 -3.75 4.36 -5.38
CA ILE A 137 -3.33 5.75 -5.56
C ILE A 137 -3.05 5.94 -7.04
N TRP A 138 -3.57 7.03 -7.59
CA TRP A 138 -3.26 7.44 -8.94
C TRP A 138 -2.43 8.71 -8.92
N GLN A 139 -1.46 8.78 -9.82
CA GLN A 139 -0.68 9.98 -10.08
C GLN A 139 -0.74 10.29 -11.57
N LYS A 140 -0.95 11.56 -11.92
CA LYS A 140 -1.12 12.06 -13.27
C LYS A 140 -0.13 13.18 -13.54
N VAL A 141 0.49 13.11 -14.71
CA VAL A 141 1.35 14.17 -15.24
C VAL A 141 0.92 14.46 -16.66
N LYS A 142 0.49 15.70 -16.93
CA LYS A 142 0.14 16.17 -18.27
C LYS A 142 1.33 16.91 -18.87
N LYS A 143 1.72 16.55 -20.09
CA LYS A 143 2.79 17.22 -20.86
C LYS A 143 2.27 17.49 -22.27
N GLU A 144 2.14 18.76 -22.65
CA GLU A 144 1.67 19.16 -23.98
C GLU A 144 0.40 18.39 -24.41
N ASN A 145 0.52 17.51 -25.40
CA ASN A 145 -0.55 16.68 -25.95
C ASN A 145 -0.60 15.27 -25.32
N GLU A 146 -0.06 15.08 -24.13
CA GLU A 146 0.08 13.76 -23.51
C GLU A 146 -0.29 13.76 -22.04
N ILE A 147 -0.82 12.63 -21.59
CA ILE A 147 -1.20 12.38 -20.21
C ILE A 147 -0.58 11.05 -19.79
N PHE A 148 0.30 11.11 -18.80
CA PHE A 148 0.87 9.94 -18.15
C PHE A 148 0.13 9.68 -16.86
N ILE A 149 -0.23 8.42 -16.60
CA ILE A 149 -0.90 8.00 -15.38
C ILE A 149 -0.15 6.81 -14.78
N ALA A 150 0.13 6.88 -13.48
CA ALA A 150 0.51 5.73 -12.66
C ALA A 150 -0.68 5.32 -11.78
N LEU A 151 -0.95 4.01 -11.69
CA LEU A 151 -1.82 3.41 -10.69
C LEU A 151 -0.98 2.53 -9.76
N ILE A 152 -0.91 2.92 -8.50
CA ILE A 152 -0.18 2.24 -7.43
C ILE A 152 -1.20 1.45 -6.61
N PRO A 153 -1.30 0.12 -6.75
CA PRO A 153 -2.21 -0.69 -5.96
C PRO A 153 -1.76 -0.72 -4.49
N ILE A 154 -2.69 -0.42 -3.59
CA ILE A 154 -2.50 -0.49 -2.15
C ILE A 154 -3.02 -1.84 -1.62
N GLN A 155 -4.25 -2.19 -2.02
CA GLN A 155 -4.95 -3.36 -1.53
C GLN A 155 -5.82 -3.93 -2.65
N TRP A 156 -5.75 -5.24 -2.83
CA TRP A 156 -6.66 -5.96 -3.71
C TRP A 156 -8.00 -6.15 -3.01
N ASN A 157 -9.08 -5.84 -3.72
CA ASN A 157 -10.44 -6.05 -3.23
C ASN A 157 -11.27 -6.67 -4.35
N TYR A 158 -11.17 -7.99 -4.48
CA TYR A 158 -11.91 -8.75 -5.46
C TYR A 158 -13.29 -9.13 -4.92
N PHE A 159 -14.32 -8.97 -5.76
CA PHE A 159 -15.69 -9.36 -5.43
C PHE A 159 -15.85 -10.88 -5.29
N VAL A 160 -15.14 -11.66 -6.12
CA VAL A 160 -15.09 -13.12 -6.06
C VAL A 160 -13.75 -13.56 -5.48
N LYS A 161 -13.78 -14.23 -4.33
CA LYS A 161 -12.59 -14.77 -3.66
C LYS A 161 -12.41 -16.24 -4.03
N ASN A 162 -11.20 -16.63 -4.39
CA ASN A 162 -10.79 -18.03 -4.55
C ASN A 162 -9.36 -18.21 -4.01
N GLU A 163 -8.79 -19.41 -4.10
CA GLU A 163 -7.44 -19.69 -3.59
C GLU A 163 -6.35 -18.79 -4.20
N TYR A 164 -6.56 -18.26 -5.41
CA TYR A 164 -5.64 -17.39 -6.15
C TYR A 164 -5.98 -15.89 -6.04
N LEU A 165 -7.20 -15.54 -5.61
CA LEU A 165 -7.74 -14.19 -5.50
C LEU A 165 -8.09 -13.91 -4.04
N GLN A 166 -7.07 -13.54 -3.27
CA GLN A 166 -7.22 -13.17 -1.88
C GLN A 166 -7.18 -11.65 -1.72
N ASN A 167 -8.02 -11.12 -0.83
CA ASN A 167 -8.00 -9.70 -0.49
C ASN A 167 -6.84 -9.45 0.48
N THR A 168 -5.65 -9.22 -0.07
CA THR A 168 -4.43 -8.93 0.69
C THR A 168 -3.90 -7.54 0.33
N PHE A 169 -3.28 -6.89 1.32
CA PHE A 169 -2.44 -5.73 1.03
C PHE A 169 -1.27 -6.18 0.18
N ARG A 170 -0.90 -5.40 -0.84
CA ARG A 170 0.19 -5.80 -1.75
C ARG A 170 1.54 -5.96 -1.04
N LEU A 171 1.69 -5.38 0.15
CA LEU A 171 2.88 -5.45 0.99
C LEU A 171 2.92 -6.65 1.93
N ALA A 172 1.81 -7.37 2.10
CA ALA A 172 1.72 -8.53 2.99
C ALA A 172 2.05 -9.85 2.28
N ALA A 173 2.31 -9.81 0.97
CA ALA A 173 2.55 -10.99 0.13
C ALA A 173 4.02 -11.15 -0.31
N GLU A 174 4.96 -10.44 0.33
CA GLU A 174 6.42 -10.64 0.18
C GLU A 174 7.01 -11.29 1.44
#